data_AF-A0A7X7QCW5-F1
#
_entry.id   AF-A0A7X7QCW5-F1
#
_cell.length_a   1.000
_cell.length_b   1.000
_cell.length_c   1.000
_cell.angle_alpha   90.00
_cell.angle_beta   90.00
_cell.angle_gamma   90.00
#
_symmetry.space_group_name_H-M   'P 1'
#
loop_
_entity.id
_entity.type
_entity.pdbx_description
1 polymer ?
#
loop_
_entity_poly.entity_id
_entity_poly.type
_entity_poly.pdbx_seq_one_letter_code
_entity_poly.pdbx_strand_id
1 'polypeptide(L)'
;MGGSLKKGFGLSITLMITAALLLGCSSGSLQAETDEAGSSGQALVEERCSTCHSLDRITSESKTAEEWASTVSRMVEKGARLNEEEQQVVVEYLAETYGP
;
A
#
# COMPACT_ATOMS: atom_id res chain seq x y z
N MET A 1 -21.51 -68.78 8.54
CA MET A 1 -21.75 -67.48 7.87
C MET A 1 -20.42 -66.77 7.67
N GLY A 2 -20.11 -66.40 6.41
CA GLY A 2 -19.08 -65.47 5.89
C GLY A 2 -17.77 -65.30 6.67
N GLY A 3 -16.59 -65.58 6.11
CA GLY A 3 -16.13 -65.14 4.79
C GLY A 3 -14.90 -64.25 4.94
N SER A 4 -13.75 -64.92 5.15
CA SER A 4 -12.35 -64.56 4.94
C SER A 4 -11.84 -63.11 5.03
N LEU A 5 -10.92 -62.94 5.99
CA LEU A 5 -9.96 -61.86 6.17
C LEU A 5 -9.02 -61.70 4.95
N LYS A 6 -9.10 -60.51 4.36
CA LYS A 6 -8.15 -59.84 3.45
C LYS A 6 -6.68 -59.97 3.90
N LYS A 7 -5.83 -60.53 3.03
CA LYS A 7 -4.37 -60.38 3.03
C LYS A 7 -3.90 -60.16 1.59
N GLY A 8 -3.09 -59.13 1.37
CA GLY A 8 -2.47 -58.85 0.08
C GLY A 8 -1.39 -57.79 0.26
N PHE A 9 -0.22 -58.23 0.72
CA PHE A 9 1.03 -57.49 0.61
C PHE A 9 1.46 -57.53 -0.86
N GLY A 10 1.64 -56.37 -1.50
CA GLY A 10 1.93 -56.28 -2.92
C GLY A 10 2.51 -54.91 -3.29
N LEU A 11 3.83 -54.80 -3.09
CA LEU A 11 4.80 -54.17 -3.99
C LEU A 11 4.25 -53.27 -5.12
N SER A 12 4.39 -51.95 -4.95
CA SER A 12 4.52 -50.92 -6.00
C SER A 12 5.29 -49.77 -5.35
N ILE A 13 6.62 -49.67 -5.44
CA ILE A 13 7.41 -49.24 -6.59
C ILE A 13 6.79 -48.01 -7.26
N THR A 14 7.60 -46.94 -7.34
CA THR A 14 7.44 -45.66 -8.07
C THR A 14 7.15 -44.49 -7.12
N LEU A 15 8.16 -43.82 -6.58
CA LEU A 15 8.83 -42.64 -7.17
C LEU A 15 8.10 -41.34 -6.80
N MET A 16 8.89 -40.33 -6.41
CA MET A 16 8.55 -38.94 -6.06
C MET A 16 8.58 -38.68 -4.54
N ILE A 17 9.77 -38.52 -3.94
CA ILE A 17 10.54 -37.26 -3.96
C ILE A 17 9.68 -36.08 -3.49
N THR A 18 9.62 -35.90 -2.17
CA THR A 18 9.49 -34.57 -1.57
C THR A 18 10.66 -34.37 -0.62
N ALA A 19 11.85 -34.34 -1.23
CA ALA A 19 13.02 -33.72 -0.65
C ALA A 19 12.79 -32.20 -0.60
N ALA A 20 12.93 -31.61 0.58
CA ALA A 20 13.57 -30.30 0.82
C ALA A 20 13.21 -29.79 2.22
N LEU A 21 13.86 -30.34 3.23
CA LEU A 21 14.26 -29.52 4.38
C LEU A 21 15.26 -28.50 3.84
N LEU A 22 14.83 -27.26 3.63
CA LEU A 22 15.70 -26.13 3.35
C LEU A 22 15.39 -25.00 4.31
N LEU A 23 16.43 -24.59 5.05
CA LEU A 23 16.52 -23.30 5.71
C LEU A 23 16.12 -22.19 4.72
N GLY A 24 15.09 -21.42 5.07
CA GLY A 24 14.71 -20.20 4.37
C GLY A 24 14.49 -19.06 5.35
N CYS A 25 15.52 -18.25 5.60
CA CYS A 25 15.34 -16.89 6.08
C CYS A 25 14.65 -16.11 4.96
N SER A 26 13.32 -15.99 5.00
CA SER A 26 12.63 -15.01 4.17
C SER A 26 12.37 -13.78 5.00
N SER A 27 13.35 -12.86 4.96
CA SER A 27 13.09 -11.44 5.16
C SER A 27 12.06 -10.99 4.12
N GLY A 28 11.15 -10.11 4.54
CA GLY A 28 10.20 -9.45 3.66
C GLY A 28 8.76 -9.86 3.91
N SER A 29 8.23 -9.52 5.09
CA SER A 29 6.85 -9.04 5.10
C SER A 29 6.87 -7.73 4.32
N LEU A 30 6.58 -7.78 3.01
CA LEU A 30 5.91 -6.66 2.35
C LEU A 30 4.54 -6.59 3.01
N GLN A 31 4.50 -5.92 4.16
CA GLN A 31 3.26 -5.48 4.76
C GLN A 31 2.89 -4.20 4.01
N ALA A 32 2.32 -4.35 2.82
CA ALA A 32 1.32 -3.39 2.37
C ALA A 32 0.09 -3.64 3.26
N GLU A 33 0.18 -3.19 4.52
CA GLU A 33 -0.90 -3.31 5.48
C GLU A 33 -1.90 -2.21 5.19
N THR A 34 -2.93 -2.58 4.45
CA THR A 34 -4.19 -1.87 4.49
C THR A 34 -4.97 -2.39 5.70
N ASP A 35 -4.96 -1.65 6.80
CA ASP A 35 -6.00 -1.71 7.83
C ASP A 35 -5.82 -0.41 8.66
N GLU A 36 -6.71 0.56 8.47
CA GLU A 36 -6.49 2.02 8.72
C GLU A 36 -5.41 2.64 7.82
N ALA A 37 -5.31 2.17 6.57
CA ALA A 37 -4.26 2.51 5.60
C ALA A 37 -4.22 4.02 5.31
N GLY A 38 -3.09 4.68 5.59
CA GLY A 38 -2.85 6.05 5.16
C GLY A 38 -3.14 6.19 3.66
N SER A 39 -4.15 7.00 3.31
CA SER A 39 -4.51 7.27 1.92
C SER A 39 -3.27 7.79 1.18
N SER A 40 -3.08 7.35 -0.07
CA SER A 40 -1.98 7.86 -0.89
C SER A 40 -2.09 9.37 -1.06
N GLY A 41 -0.96 10.06 -1.27
CA GLY A 41 -0.97 11.50 -1.49
C GLY A 41 -1.86 11.92 -2.67
N GLN A 42 -1.90 11.12 -3.74
CA GLN A 42 -2.84 11.34 -4.85
C GLN A 42 -4.29 11.27 -4.39
N ALA A 43 -4.69 10.21 -3.69
CA ALA A 43 -6.06 10.04 -3.21
C ALA A 43 -6.47 11.19 -2.25
N LEU A 44 -5.58 11.57 -1.34
CA LEU A 44 -5.81 12.71 -0.45
C LEU A 44 -6.00 14.02 -1.22
N VAL A 45 -5.21 14.28 -2.26
CA VAL A 45 -5.37 15.48 -3.10
C VAL A 45 -6.71 15.44 -3.84
N GLU A 46 -7.06 14.31 -4.45
CA GLU A 46 -8.32 14.13 -5.18
C GLU A 46 -9.55 14.31 -4.28
N GLU A 47 -9.53 13.73 -3.08
CA GLU A 47 -10.64 13.76 -2.14
C GLU A 47 -10.75 15.08 -1.36
N ARG A 48 -9.62 15.61 -0.88
CA ARG A 48 -9.62 16.74 0.07
C ARG A 48 -9.46 18.09 -0.62
N CYS A 49 -8.66 18.17 -1.70
CA CYS A 49 -8.34 19.46 -2.33
C CYS A 49 -9.35 19.90 -3.40
N SER A 50 -10.19 18.98 -3.90
CA SER A 50 -11.26 19.28 -4.87
C SER A 50 -12.54 19.83 -4.22
N THR A 51 -12.65 19.77 -2.88
CA THR A 51 -13.87 20.14 -2.15
C THR A 51 -14.21 21.63 -2.25
N CYS A 52 -13.22 22.51 -2.38
CA CYS A 52 -13.41 23.97 -2.36
C CYS A 52 -13.14 24.67 -3.71
N HIS A 53 -12.32 24.07 -4.58
CA HIS A 53 -11.99 24.59 -5.91
C HIS A 53 -11.41 23.47 -6.80
N SER A 54 -11.26 23.72 -8.09
CA SER A 54 -10.64 22.77 -9.03
C SER A 54 -9.18 22.46 -8.66
N LEU A 55 -8.73 21.25 -9.01
CA LEU A 55 -7.35 20.80 -8.90
C LEU A 55 -6.43 21.45 -9.94
N ASP A 56 -6.97 22.16 -10.94
CA ASP A 56 -6.17 22.90 -11.93
C ASP A 56 -5.16 23.85 -11.27
N ARG A 57 -5.51 24.40 -10.10
CA ARG A 57 -4.63 25.28 -9.30
C ARG A 57 -3.42 24.58 -8.69
N ILE A 58 -3.45 23.25 -8.62
CA ILE A 58 -2.33 22.42 -8.17
C ILE A 58 -1.51 22.04 -9.40
N THR A 59 -2.16 21.52 -10.44
CA THR A 59 -1.47 21.01 -11.64
C THR A 59 -0.83 22.10 -12.50
N SER A 60 -1.21 23.37 -12.32
CA SER A 60 -0.62 24.52 -13.01
C SER A 60 0.61 25.10 -12.33
N GLU A 61 1.02 24.57 -11.18
CA GLU A 61 2.10 25.10 -10.37
C GLU A 61 3.29 24.14 -10.34
N SER A 62 4.49 24.68 -10.18
CA SER A 62 5.69 23.91 -9.85
C SER A 62 6.34 24.59 -8.65
N LYS A 63 6.51 23.86 -7.53
CA LYS A 63 6.97 24.42 -6.25
C LYS A 63 7.85 23.45 -5.48
N THR A 64 8.74 23.99 -4.66
CA THR A 64 9.53 23.18 -3.71
C THR A 64 8.64 22.59 -2.61
N ALA A 65 9.14 21.57 -1.91
CA ALA A 65 8.43 20.96 -0.79
C ALA A 65 8.05 21.97 0.31
N GLU A 66 8.92 22.95 0.60
CA GLU A 66 8.65 24.01 1.59
C GLU A 66 7.49 24.92 1.16
N GLU A 67 7.44 25.28 -0.13
CA GLU A 67 6.36 26.09 -0.69
C GLU A 67 5.03 25.32 -0.78
N TRP A 68 5.09 24.02 -1.04
CA TRP A 68 3.92 23.13 -0.96
C TRP A 68 3.41 22.99 0.48
N ALA A 69 4.30 22.83 1.46
CA ALA A 69 3.93 22.82 2.88
C ALA A 69 3.21 24.10 3.31
N SER A 70 3.74 25.26 2.90
CA SER A 70 3.07 26.55 3.14
C SER A 70 1.69 26.61 2.46
N THR A 71 1.58 26.09 1.24
CA THR A 71 0.30 26.06 0.51
C THR A 71 -0.72 25.16 1.22
N VAL A 72 -0.33 23.94 1.62
CA VAL A 72 -1.18 22.97 2.31
C VAL A 72 -1.64 23.52 3.67
N SER A 73 -0.71 24.08 4.46
CA SER A 73 -1.03 24.73 5.74
C SER A 73 -2.08 25.83 5.56
N ARG A 74 -1.91 26.69 4.56
CA ARG A 74 -2.87 27.75 4.24
C ARG A 74 -4.24 27.20 3.81
N MET A 75 -4.31 26.03 3.20
CA MET A 75 -5.60 25.40 2.85
C MET A 75 -6.27 24.80 4.08
N VAL A 76 -5.51 24.22 5.00
CA VAL A 76 -6.02 23.73 6.30
C VAL A 76 -6.59 24.90 7.12
N GLU A 77 -5.88 26.03 7.20
CA GLU A 77 -6.37 27.26 7.83
C GLU A 77 -7.69 27.76 7.20
N LYS A 78 -7.91 27.49 5.92
CA LYS A 78 -9.15 27.84 5.19
C LYS A 78 -10.24 26.77 5.29
N GLY A 79 -9.98 25.68 6.01
CA GLY A 79 -10.96 24.63 6.30
C GLY A 79 -10.78 23.33 5.54
N ALA A 80 -9.67 23.13 4.81
CA ALA A 80 -9.32 21.80 4.31
C ALA A 80 -9.13 20.85 5.50
N ARG A 81 -9.77 19.68 5.43
CA ARG A 81 -9.71 18.69 6.51
C ARG A 81 -8.59 17.72 6.22
N LEU A 82 -7.43 17.97 6.81
CA LEU A 82 -6.27 17.09 6.80
C LEU A 82 -5.69 17.05 8.22
N ASN A 83 -5.36 15.87 8.73
CA ASN A 83 -4.55 15.74 9.94
C ASN A 83 -3.06 16.01 9.64
N GLU A 84 -2.19 16.01 10.65
CA GLU A 84 -0.76 16.34 10.48
C GLU A 84 0.01 15.30 9.62
N GLU A 85 -0.38 14.03 9.67
CA GLU A 85 0.23 12.95 8.89
C GLU A 85 -0.20 13.04 7.43
N GLU A 86 -1.50 13.23 7.17
CA GLU A 86 -2.06 13.43 5.83
C GLU A 86 -1.47 14.69 5.17
N GLN A 87 -1.23 15.76 5.92
CA GLN A 87 -0.54 16.95 5.40
C GLN A 87 0.87 16.62 4.90
N GLN A 88 1.65 15.85 5.67
CA GLN A 88 3.00 15.44 5.26
C GLN A 88 2.95 14.59 3.99
N VAL A 89 2.06 13.60 3.94
CA VAL A 89 1.87 12.73 2.77
C VAL A 89 1.47 13.53 1.52
N VAL A 90 0.57 14.52 1.68
CA VAL A 90 0.18 15.40 0.56
C VAL A 90 1.35 16.27 0.11
N VAL A 91 2.11 16.87 1.04
CA VAL A 91 3.26 17.72 0.69
C VAL A 91 4.33 16.94 -0.07
N GLU A 92 4.65 15.73 0.40
CA GLU A 92 5.61 14.84 -0.27
C GLU A 92 5.15 14.52 -1.69
N TYR A 93 3.91 14.04 -1.84
CA TYR A 93 3.35 13.74 -3.15
C TYR A 93 3.34 14.95 -4.10
N LEU A 94 2.95 16.12 -3.61
CA LEU A 94 2.92 17.34 -4.42
C LEU A 94 4.32 17.79 -4.84
N ALA A 95 5.31 17.67 -3.96
CA ALA A 95 6.69 18.01 -4.28
C ALA A 95 7.32 17.02 -5.27
N GLU A 96 7.04 15.72 -5.14
CA GLU A 96 7.52 14.70 -6.07
C GLU A 96 6.88 14.82 -7.45
N THR A 97 5.58 15.15 -7.50
CA THR A 97 4.81 15.19 -8.75
C THR A 97 4.88 16.54 -9.45
N TYR A 98 4.90 17.63 -8.68
CA TYR A 98 4.82 19.02 -9.15
C TYR A 98 5.97 19.89 -8.58
N GLY A 99 7.14 19.28 -8.36
CA GLY A 99 8.38 19.99 -8.02
C GLY A 99 9.10 20.58 -9.24
N PRO A 100 10.08 21.48 -9.04
CA PRO A 100 10.99 21.94 -10.09
C PRO A 100 12.07 20.90 -10.45
#